data_AF-E9ECA7-F1
#
_entry.id   AF-E9ECA7-F1
#
_cell.length_a   1.000
_cell.length_b   1.000
_cell.length_c   1.000
_cell.angle_alpha   90.00
_cell.angle_beta   90.00
_cell.angle_gamma   90.00
#
_symmetry.space_group_name_H-M   'P 1'
#
loop_
_entity.id
_entity.type
_entity.pdbx_description
1 polymer ?
#
loop_
_entity_poly.entity_id
_entity_poly.type
_entity_poly.pdbx_seq_one_letter_code
_entity_poly.pdbx_strand_id
1 'polypeptide(L)'
;MASTPDDDRERLKSALWFAVGQIVDEECLRRNRNATPQFIGALTEMVWTQIENVAVDLESFANHASRTNITTEDVLLLARKNPDLQQIMGEFIEERRGIKEAKMARNKSAGRRR
;
A
#
# COMPACT_ATOMS: atom_id res chain seq x y z
N MET A 1 -3.17 -24.62 -19.26
CA MET A 1 -1.79 -24.65 -18.74
C MET A 1 -1.77 -23.75 -17.52
N ALA A 2 -1.33 -24.25 -16.36
CA ALA A 2 -1.20 -23.41 -15.17
C ALA A 2 0.01 -22.48 -15.37
N SER A 3 -0.14 -21.19 -15.05
CA SER A 3 0.98 -20.25 -15.04
C SER A 3 2.04 -20.71 -14.06
N THR A 4 3.30 -20.62 -14.45
CA THR A 4 4.43 -20.91 -13.56
C THR A 4 4.61 -19.75 -12.58
N PRO A 5 5.26 -19.97 -11.41
CA PRO A 5 5.59 -18.88 -10.48
C PRO A 5 6.40 -17.75 -11.12
N ASP A 6 7.18 -18.06 -12.16
CA ASP A 6 7.98 -17.09 -12.90
C ASP A 6 7.09 -16.24 -13.83
N ASP A 7 6.12 -16.85 -14.51
CA ASP A 7 5.11 -16.13 -15.31
C ASP A 7 4.29 -15.15 -14.43
N ASP A 8 3.96 -15.57 -13.21
CA ASP A 8 3.26 -14.71 -12.24
C ASP A 8 4.14 -13.54 -11.78
N ARG A 9 5.43 -13.78 -11.54
CA ARG A 9 6.40 -12.74 -11.17
C ARG A 9 6.55 -11.70 -12.27
N GLU A 10 6.76 -12.13 -13.52
CA GLU A 10 6.90 -11.22 -14.66
C GLU A 10 5.62 -10.38 -14.88
N ARG A 11 4.45 -11.02 -14.76
CA ARG A 11 3.16 -10.33 -14.87
C ARG A 11 3.00 -9.27 -13.78
N LEU A 12 3.27 -9.61 -12.52
CA LEU A 12 3.16 -8.67 -11.40
C LEU A 12 4.15 -7.52 -11.55
N LYS A 13 5.38 -7.80 -11.97
CA LYS A 13 6.41 -6.78 -12.18
C LYS A 13 6.08 -5.84 -13.33
N SER A 14 5.50 -6.37 -14.41
CA SER A 14 5.00 -5.56 -15.53
C SER A 14 3.86 -4.63 -15.10
N ALA A 15 2.92 -5.13 -14.28
CA ALA A 15 1.86 -4.30 -13.70
C ALA A 15 2.41 -3.23 -12.76
N LEU A 16 3.44 -3.56 -11.96
CA LEU A 16 4.12 -2.59 -11.11
C LEU A 16 4.83 -1.51 -11.93
N TRP A 17 5.54 -1.90 -13.00
CA TRP A 17 6.20 -0.96 -13.90
C TRP A 17 5.20 0.04 -14.51
N PHE A 18 4.05 -0.44 -14.96
CA PHE A 18 2.99 0.41 -15.48
C PHE A 18 2.49 1.41 -14.42
N ALA A 19 2.15 0.93 -13.21
CA ALA A 19 1.67 1.80 -12.13
C ALA A 19 2.72 2.84 -11.69
N VAL A 20 3.99 2.43 -11.59
CA VAL A 20 5.10 3.34 -11.28
C VAL A 20 5.25 4.39 -12.38
N GLY A 21 5.16 3.99 -13.65
CA GLY A 21 5.19 4.91 -14.79
C GLY A 21 4.11 5.99 -14.68
N GLN A 22 2.86 5.61 -14.40
CA GLN A 22 1.76 6.56 -14.23
C GLN A 22 2.02 7.57 -13.10
N ILE A 23 2.48 7.11 -11.94
CA ILE A 23 2.80 7.98 -10.80
C ILE A 23 3.95 8.93 -11.17
N VAL A 24 5.00 8.43 -11.83
CA VAL A 24 6.14 9.24 -12.25
C VAL A 24 5.71 10.30 -13.28
N ASP A 25 4.85 9.94 -14.23
CA ASP A 25 4.33 10.88 -15.25
C ASP A 25 3.51 11.99 -14.59
N GLU A 26 2.63 11.65 -13.63
CA GLU A 26 1.87 12.63 -12.86
C GLU A 26 2.80 13.58 -12.08
N GLU A 27 3.83 13.06 -11.40
CA GLU A 27 4.83 13.89 -10.71
C GLU A 27 5.62 14.79 -11.67
N CYS A 28 6.01 14.24 -12.83
CA CYS A 28 6.76 14.94 -13.86
C CYS A 28 5.97 16.11 -14.45
N LEU A 29 4.69 15.89 -14.75
CA LEU A 29 3.78 16.94 -15.21
C LEU A 29 3.64 18.05 -14.16
N ARG A 30 3.40 17.70 -12.89
CA ARG A 30 3.25 18.70 -11.80
C ARG A 30 4.51 19.54 -11.58
N ARG A 31 5.68 18.95 -11.80
CA ARG A 31 6.98 19.61 -11.57
C ARG A 31 7.57 20.21 -12.85
N ASN A 32 6.91 20.06 -14.00
CA ASN A 32 7.41 20.41 -15.33
C ASN A 32 8.81 19.82 -15.61
N ARG A 33 8.96 18.51 -15.38
CA ARG A 33 10.20 17.74 -15.58
C ARG A 33 9.90 16.49 -16.41
N ASN A 34 10.94 15.81 -16.87
CA ASN A 34 10.85 14.52 -17.55
C ASN A 34 11.61 13.45 -16.76
N ALA A 35 11.13 12.20 -16.84
CA ALA A 35 11.82 11.03 -16.35
C ALA A 35 12.32 10.18 -17.53
N THR A 36 13.50 9.55 -17.37
CA THR A 36 14.00 8.62 -18.38
C THR A 36 13.39 7.23 -18.17
N PRO A 37 13.27 6.40 -19.23
CA PRO A 37 12.84 5.01 -19.08
C PRO A 37 13.71 4.21 -18.10
N GLN A 38 15.01 4.53 -18.04
CA GLN A 38 15.95 3.90 -17.10
C GLN A 38 15.65 4.28 -15.65
N PHE A 39 15.28 5.54 -15.39
CA PHE A 39 14.86 5.97 -14.06
C PHE A 39 13.59 5.24 -13.61
N ILE A 40 12.59 5.15 -14.50
CA ILE A 40 11.34 4.42 -14.21
C ILE A 40 11.64 2.95 -13.93
N GLY A 41 12.46 2.31 -14.76
CA GLY A 41 12.87 0.91 -14.56
C GLY A 41 13.61 0.71 -13.22
N ALA A 42 14.58 1.56 -12.90
CA ALA A 42 15.30 1.49 -11.62
C ALA A 42 14.38 1.71 -10.41
N LEU A 43 13.42 2.63 -10.52
CA LEU A 43 12.43 2.86 -9.47
C LEU A 43 11.49 1.66 -9.31
N THR A 44 11.08 1.02 -10.40
CA THR A 44 10.30 -0.23 -10.35
C THR A 44 11.05 -1.33 -9.60
N GLU A 45 12.34 -1.54 -9.89
CA GLU A 45 13.16 -2.53 -9.15
C GLU A 45 13.27 -2.18 -7.68
N MET A 46 13.49 -0.90 -7.35
CA MET A 46 13.56 -0.44 -5.97
C MET A 46 12.24 -0.71 -5.21
N VAL A 47 11.09 -0.40 -5.82
CA VAL A 47 9.78 -0.66 -5.22
C VAL A 47 9.52 -2.15 -5.09
N TRP A 48 9.93 -2.97 -6.07
CA TRP A 48 9.82 -4.43 -6.00
C TRP A 48 10.58 -4.99 -4.79
N THR A 49 11.85 -4.63 -4.61
CA THR A 49 12.63 -5.03 -3.42
C THR A 49 12.03 -4.49 -2.13
N GLN A 50 11.48 -3.27 -2.15
CA GLN A 50 10.81 -2.72 -0.97
C GLN A 50 9.57 -3.53 -0.59
N ILE A 51 8.78 -4.01 -1.55
CA ILE A 51 7.61 -4.87 -1.30
C ILE A 51 8.02 -6.17 -0.63
N GLU A 52 9.11 -6.82 -1.09
CA GLU A 52 9.63 -8.05 -0.48
C GLU A 52 10.01 -7.82 0.99
N ASN A 53 10.72 -6.73 1.29
CA ASN A 53 11.08 -6.37 2.66
C ASN A 53 9.85 -6.07 3.53
N VAL A 54 8.89 -5.30 3.00
CA VAL A 54 7.66 -4.94 3.72
C VAL A 54 6.82 -6.18 4.03
N ALA A 55 6.71 -7.12 3.09
CA ALA A 55 5.95 -8.34 3.30
C ALA A 55 6.50 -9.16 4.48
N VAL A 56 7.83 -9.35 4.53
CA VAL A 56 8.51 -10.08 5.61
C VAL A 56 8.34 -9.38 6.96
N ASP A 57 8.51 -8.05 6.99
CA ASP A 57 8.35 -7.26 8.21
C ASP A 57 6.90 -7.35 8.74
N LEU A 58 5.90 -7.20 7.87
CA LEU A 58 4.49 -7.25 8.25
C LEU A 58 4.08 -8.64 8.78
N GLU A 59 4.53 -9.71 8.13
CA GLU A 59 4.33 -11.07 8.61
C GLU A 59 4.95 -11.26 10.00
N SER A 60 6.19 -10.79 10.18
CA SER A 60 6.91 -10.88 11.44
C SER A 60 6.21 -10.12 12.57
N PHE A 61 5.68 -8.93 12.30
CA PHE A 61 4.94 -8.13 13.28
C PHE A 61 3.62 -8.79 13.70
N ALA A 62 2.84 -9.30 12.73
CA ALA A 62 1.61 -10.01 13.03
C ALA A 62 1.89 -11.29 13.86
N ASN A 63 2.90 -12.06 13.47
CA ASN A 63 3.30 -13.28 14.16
C ASN A 63 3.84 -13.00 15.58
N HIS A 64 4.59 -11.92 15.78
CA HIS A 64 5.05 -11.50 17.11
C HIS A 64 3.88 -11.24 18.08
N ALA A 65 2.75 -10.74 17.56
CA ALA A 65 1.52 -10.55 18.30
C ALA A 65 0.60 -11.79 18.32
N SER A 66 1.09 -12.96 17.89
CA SER A 66 0.32 -14.22 17.78
C SER A 66 -0.93 -14.10 16.89
N ARG A 67 -0.88 -13.26 15.85
CA ARG A 67 -1.94 -13.06 14.86
C ARG A 67 -1.51 -13.61 13.50
N THR A 68 -2.45 -14.21 12.78
CA THR A 68 -2.28 -14.62 11.38
C THR A 68 -2.73 -13.56 10.38
N ASN A 69 -3.52 -12.58 10.85
CA ASN A 69 -4.00 -11.47 10.04
C ASN A 69 -3.22 -10.20 10.35
N ILE A 70 -2.69 -9.57 9.29
CA ILE A 70 -2.05 -8.25 9.35
C ILE A 70 -3.11 -7.17 9.63
N THR A 71 -2.78 -6.23 10.50
CA THR A 71 -3.65 -5.14 10.97
C THR A 71 -3.01 -3.77 10.70
N THR A 72 -3.75 -2.69 10.97
CA THR A 72 -3.23 -1.32 10.85
C THR A 72 -2.10 -1.03 11.83
N GLU A 73 -2.03 -1.74 12.96
CA GLU A 73 -0.95 -1.59 13.95
C GLU A 73 0.40 -2.06 13.39
N ASP A 74 0.40 -3.15 12.63
CA ASP A 74 1.62 -3.69 11.99
C ASP A 74 2.17 -2.70 10.95
N VAL A 75 1.27 -2.07 10.19
CA VAL A 75 1.60 -1.05 9.19
C VAL A 75 2.12 0.23 9.85
N LEU A 76 1.52 0.67 10.96
CA LEU A 76 2.03 1.82 11.72
C LEU A 76 3.38 1.52 12.36
N LEU A 77 3.63 0.27 12.77
CA LEU A 77 4.92 -0.16 13.30
C LEU A 77 6.00 -0.15 12.22
N LEU A 78 5.66 -0.55 10.98
CA LEU A 78 6.55 -0.45 9.83
C LEU A 78 6.99 1.00 9.58
N ALA A 79 6.06 1.95 9.66
CA ALA A 79 6.32 3.38 9.44
C ALA A 79 7.18 4.06 10.51
N ARG A 80 7.44 3.40 11.66
CA ARG A 80 8.12 4.00 12.83
C ARG A 80 9.48 4.66 12.56
N LYS A 81 10.17 4.25 11.50
CA LYS A 81 11.49 4.80 11.14
C LYS A 81 11.40 6.20 10.52
N ASN A 82 10.19 6.64 10.14
CA ASN A 82 9.93 7.95 9.57
C ASN A 82 8.74 8.57 10.31
N PRO A 83 8.98 9.47 11.29
CA PRO A 83 7.93 10.06 12.11
C PRO A 83 6.84 10.77 11.29
N ASP A 84 7.21 11.49 10.24
CA ASP A 84 6.27 12.21 9.37
C ASP A 84 5.37 11.22 8.63
N LEU A 85 5.94 10.15 8.08
CA LEU A 85 5.17 9.09 7.45
C LEU A 85 4.24 8.40 8.44
N GLN A 86 4.73 8.11 9.64
CA GLN A 86 3.92 7.47 10.69
C GLN A 86 2.73 8.34 11.08
N GLN A 87 2.91 9.65 11.20
CA GLN A 87 1.84 10.60 11.46
C GLN A 87 0.81 10.60 10.33
N ILE A 88 1.24 10.77 9.08
CA ILE A 88 0.34 10.79 7.91
C ILE A 88 -0.49 9.50 7.83
N MET A 89 0.14 8.35 8.08
CA MET A 89 -0.57 7.06 8.08
C MET A 89 -1.55 6.94 9.25
N GLY A 90 -1.21 7.46 10.43
CA GLY A 90 -2.09 7.50 11.59
C GLY A 90 -3.35 8.32 11.34
N GLU A 91 -3.19 9.53 10.80
CA GLU A 91 -4.29 10.41 10.43
C GLU A 91 -5.22 9.74 9.40
N PHE A 92 -4.64 9.09 8.38
CA PHE A 92 -5.40 8.35 7.37
C PHE A 92 -6.22 7.17 7.96
N ILE A 93 -5.68 6.46 8.95
CA ILE A 93 -6.39 5.37 9.63
C ILE A 93 -7.58 5.90 10.43
N GLU A 94 -7.40 6.99 11.17
CA GLU A 94 -8.48 7.60 11.96
C GLU A 94 -9.59 8.15 11.06
N GLU A 95 -9.25 8.80 9.94
CA GLU A 95 -10.23 9.24 8.94
C GLU A 95 -11.05 8.05 8.41
N ARG A 96 -10.37 6.96 8.02
CA ARG A 96 -11.03 5.73 7.53
C ARG A 96 -11.92 5.09 8.57
N ARG A 97 -11.55 5.15 9.86
CA ARG A 97 -12.36 4.64 10.98
C ARG A 97 -13.63 5.48 11.12
N GLY A 98 -13.52 6.81 11.15
CA GLY A 98 -14.68 7.70 11.23
C GLY A 98 -15.68 7.51 10.08
N ILE A 99 -15.19 7.32 8.84
CA ILE A 99 -16.04 7.04 7.68
C ILE A 99 -16.81 5.72 7.85
N LYS A 100 -16.16 4.67 8.37
CA LYS A 100 -16.81 3.36 8.61
C LYS A 100 -17.89 3.48 9.68
N GLU A 101 -17.61 4.17 10.78
CA GLU A 101 -18.54 4.37 11.88
C GLU A 101 -19.79 5.15 11.44
N ALA A 102 -19.60 6.24 10.68
CA ALA A 102 -20.70 7.01 10.11
C ALA A 102 -21.60 6.17 9.19
N LYS A 103 -21.00 5.31 8.33
CA LYS A 103 -21.75 4.39 7.48
C LYS A 103 -22.54 3.36 8.29
N MET A 104 -21.96 2.81 9.36
CA MET A 104 -22.65 1.86 10.24
C MET A 104 -23.82 2.51 10.99
N ALA A 105 -23.64 3.72 11.51
CA ALA A 105 -24.70 4.48 12.17
C ALA A 105 -25.88 4.75 11.22
N ARG A 106 -25.59 5.13 9.98
CA ARG A 106 -26.61 5.33 8.93
C ARG A 106 -27.37 4.03 8.64
N ASN A 107 -26.68 2.91 8.46
CA ASN A 107 -27.34 1.62 8.19
C ASN A 107 -28.22 1.13 9.36
N LYS A 108 -27.78 1.32 10.62
CA LYS A 108 -28.59 1.00 11.80
C LYS A 108 -29.86 1.86 11.87
N SER A 109 -29.77 3.15 11.54
CA SER A 109 -30.92 4.05 11.51
C SER A 109 -31.93 3.73 10.40
N ALA A 110 -31.47 3.17 9.27
CA ALA A 110 -32.33 2.74 8.17
C ALA A 110 -33.02 1.40 8.46
N GLY A 111 -32.32 0.45 9.10
CA GLY A 111 -32.89 -0.84 9.51
C GLY A 111 -33.94 -0.73 10.61
N ARG A 112 -33.87 0.31 11.47
CA ARG A 112 -34.83 0.56 12.56
C ARG A 112 -36.12 1.28 12.10
N ARG A 113 -36.19 1.71 10.84
CA ARG A 113 -37.37 2.36 10.22
C ARG A 113 -38.20 1.39 9.34
N ARG A 114 -37.80 0.12 9.26
CA ARG A 114 -38.58 -0.99 8.68
C ARG A 114 -39.09 -1.87 9.81
#